data_AF-I1JKA9-F1
#
_entry.id   AF-I1JKA9-F1
#
_cell.length_a   1.000
_cell.length_b   1.000
_cell.length_c   1.000
_cell.angle_alpha   90.00
_cell.angle_beta   90.00
_cell.angle_gamma   90.00
#
_symmetry.space_group_name_H-M   'P 1'
#
loop_
_entity.id
_entity.type
_entity.pdbx_description
1 polymer ?
#
loop_
_entity_poly.entity_id
_entity_poly.type
_entity_poly.pdbx_seq_one_letter_code
_entity_poly.pdbx_strand_id
1 'polypeptide(L)'
;MASGSLKNMLSVAMNQGVVEARARIFGHQLNPTGMKTPHKLLRMKLFGEKVAQWYPHDIKKDDPLVMARQEQERLSKLEMLKRRGKGPPKKGQGRRAAKRNK
;
A
#
# COMPACT_ATOMS: atom_id res chain seq x y z
N MET A 1 4.68 -47.67 42.56
CA MET A 1 4.89 -46.22 42.29
C MET A 1 5.78 -45.92 41.08
N ALA A 2 6.70 -46.80 40.66
CA ALA A 2 7.60 -46.53 39.53
C ALA A 2 6.95 -46.55 38.13
N SER A 3 5.89 -47.34 37.92
CA SER A 3 5.24 -47.50 36.61
C SER A 3 4.58 -46.22 36.08
N GLY A 4 4.06 -45.36 36.96
CA GLY A 4 3.46 -44.08 36.58
C GLY A 4 4.48 -43.08 36.03
N SER A 5 5.68 -43.03 36.60
CA SER A 5 6.76 -42.14 36.15
C SER A 5 7.25 -42.51 34.75
N LEU A 6 7.49 -43.80 34.50
CA LEU A 6 7.91 -44.28 33.17
C LEU A 6 6.84 -44.03 32.11
N LYS A 7 5.57 -44.30 32.42
CA LYS A 7 4.44 -44.03 31.52
C LYS A 7 4.35 -42.54 31.15
N ASN A 8 4.60 -41.64 32.11
CA ASN A 8 4.63 -40.21 31.88
C ASN A 8 5.82 -39.77 31.01
N MET A 9 7.01 -40.34 31.21
CA MET A 9 8.17 -40.03 30.36
C MET A 9 7.94 -40.49 28.91
N LEU A 10 7.41 -41.69 28.71
CA LEU A 10 7.07 -42.22 27.39
C LEU A 10 5.99 -41.38 26.70
N SER A 11 4.96 -40.95 27.44
CA SER A 11 3.91 -40.10 26.86
C SER A 11 4.43 -38.72 26.46
N VAL A 12 5.32 -38.12 27.25
CA VAL A 12 5.98 -36.85 26.90
C VAL A 12 6.81 -36.99 25.62
N ALA A 13 7.63 -38.05 25.52
CA ALA A 13 8.45 -38.31 24.33
C ALA A 13 7.60 -38.58 23.08
N MET A 14 6.52 -39.36 23.21
CA MET A 14 5.57 -39.60 22.12
C MET A 14 4.92 -38.31 21.64
N ASN A 15 4.44 -37.46 22.57
CA ASN A 15 3.83 -36.18 22.23
C ASN A 15 4.82 -35.23 21.54
N GLN A 16 6.08 -35.18 21.98
CA GLN A 16 7.13 -34.42 21.31
C GLN A 16 7.33 -34.91 19.87
N GLY A 17 7.45 -36.22 19.66
CA GLY A 17 7.60 -36.80 18.32
C GLY A 17 6.41 -36.51 17.39
N VAL A 18 5.18 -36.58 17.91
CA VAL A 18 3.96 -36.23 17.15
C VAL A 18 3.94 -34.75 16.77
N VAL A 19 4.32 -33.86 17.70
CA VAL A 19 4.40 -32.41 17.46
C VAL A 19 5.46 -32.09 16.39
N GLU A 20 6.63 -32.74 16.45
CA GLU A 20 7.67 -32.60 15.44
C GLU A 20 7.24 -33.11 14.06
N ALA A 21 6.62 -34.28 13.99
CA ALA A 21 6.09 -34.84 12.75
C ALA A 21 5.04 -33.91 12.12
N ARG A 22 4.11 -33.40 12.93
CA ARG A 22 3.11 -32.40 12.49
C ARG A 22 3.78 -31.14 11.94
N ALA A 23 4.79 -30.63 12.63
CA ALA A 23 5.50 -29.42 12.22
C ALA A 23 6.21 -29.61 10.87
N ARG A 24 6.84 -30.77 10.65
CA ARG A 24 7.49 -31.12 9.39
C ARG A 24 6.49 -31.25 8.23
N ILE A 25 5.34 -31.87 8.46
CA ILE A 25 4.32 -32.09 7.41
C ILE A 25 3.68 -30.76 6.98
N PHE A 26 3.31 -29.90 7.92
CA PHE A 26 2.53 -28.68 7.62
C PHE A 26 3.37 -27.40 7.59
N GLY A 27 4.70 -27.51 7.69
CA GLY A 27 5.59 -26.35 7.71
C GLY A 27 5.39 -25.43 8.92
N HIS A 28 5.00 -25.97 10.07
CA HIS A 28 4.91 -25.17 11.30
C HIS A 28 6.30 -25.00 11.92
N GLN A 29 6.62 -23.78 12.38
CA GLN A 29 7.85 -23.51 13.12
C GLN A 29 7.66 -23.83 14.61
N LEU A 30 8.49 -24.70 15.16
CA LEU A 30 8.54 -24.98 16.61
C LEU A 30 9.40 -23.94 17.33
N ASN A 31 8.96 -23.51 18.52
CA ASN A 31 9.71 -22.60 19.38
C ASN A 31 9.77 -23.16 20.81
N PRO A 32 10.65 -24.16 21.08
CA PRO A 32 10.72 -24.81 22.38
C PRO A 32 11.19 -23.86 23.50
N THR A 33 11.96 -22.82 23.15
CA THR A 33 12.46 -21.83 24.12
C THR A 33 11.43 -20.78 24.51
N GLY A 34 10.35 -20.63 23.73
CA GLY A 34 9.35 -19.58 23.94
C GLY A 34 9.87 -18.15 23.71
N MET A 35 11.12 -17.97 23.26
CA MET A 35 11.69 -16.64 23.00
C MET A 35 11.02 -15.98 21.80
N LYS A 36 11.06 -14.64 21.73
CA LYS A 36 10.49 -13.90 20.59
C LYS A 36 11.23 -14.27 19.30
N THR A 37 10.48 -14.69 18.28
CA THR A 37 10.99 -14.99 16.94
C THR A 37 10.42 -14.02 15.90
N PRO A 38 11.09 -13.79 14.76
CA PRO A 38 10.58 -12.94 13.68
C PRO A 38 9.38 -13.56 12.94
N HIS A 39 8.96 -14.77 13.30
CA HIS A 39 7.87 -15.50 12.64
C HIS A 39 6.56 -14.72 12.59
N LYS A 40 6.27 -13.86 13.59
CA LYS A 40 5.11 -12.96 13.54
C LYS A 40 5.18 -12.00 12.36
N LEU A 41 6.33 -11.36 12.15
CA LEU A 41 6.55 -10.42 11.05
C LEU A 41 6.47 -11.11 9.70
N LEU A 42 7.09 -12.30 9.57
CA LEU A 42 7.11 -13.08 8.33
C LEU A 42 5.72 -13.62 7.94
N ARG A 43 4.84 -13.87 8.92
CA ARG A 43 3.46 -14.32 8.67
C ARG A 43 2.50 -13.19 8.27
N MET A 44 2.88 -11.93 8.51
CA MET A 44 2.02 -10.81 8.14
C MET A 44 1.93 -10.74 6.62
N LYS A 45 0.71 -10.71 6.09
CA LYS A 45 0.49 -10.48 4.65
C LYS A 45 0.96 -9.08 4.29
N LEU A 46 1.78 -8.96 3.25
CA LEU A 46 2.17 -7.66 2.70
C LEU A 46 0.91 -6.96 2.16
N PHE A 47 0.69 -5.72 2.58
CA PHE A 47 -0.50 -4.92 2.21
C PHE A 47 -0.13 -3.63 1.49
N GLY A 48 1.15 -3.42 1.17
CA GLY A 48 1.67 -2.20 0.55
C GLY A 48 1.01 -1.88 -0.78
N GLU A 49 0.78 -2.88 -1.64
CA GLU A 49 0.09 -2.68 -2.92
C GLU A 49 -1.33 -2.14 -2.74
N LYS A 50 -2.07 -2.65 -1.76
CA LYS A 50 -3.43 -2.17 -1.46
C LYS A 50 -3.44 -0.72 -0.98
N VAL A 51 -2.41 -0.30 -0.27
CA VAL A 51 -2.25 1.09 0.19
C VAL A 51 -1.81 1.99 -0.97
N ALA A 52 -0.91 1.52 -1.83
CA ALA A 52 -0.44 2.27 -2.98
C ALA A 52 -1.56 2.51 -4.02
N GLN A 53 -2.47 1.55 -4.18
CA GLN A 53 -3.62 1.62 -5.10
C GLN A 53 -4.82 2.40 -4.51
N TRP A 54 -4.58 3.31 -3.56
CA TRP A 54 -5.64 4.11 -2.93
C TRP A 54 -6.46 4.93 -3.94
N TYR A 55 -5.79 5.51 -4.94
CA TYR A 55 -6.46 6.21 -6.04
C TYR A 55 -6.56 5.30 -7.27
N PRO A 56 -7.75 5.14 -7.87
CA PRO A 56 -7.91 4.35 -9.08
C PRO A 56 -7.17 5.00 -10.26
N HIS A 57 -6.72 4.17 -11.19
CA HIS A 57 -6.09 4.63 -12.44
C HIS A 57 -7.11 5.39 -13.30
N ASP A 58 -6.68 6.54 -13.83
CA ASP A 58 -7.52 7.36 -14.71
C ASP A 58 -7.30 6.95 -16.17
N ILE A 59 -8.18 6.06 -16.64
CA ILE A 59 -8.22 5.54 -18.02
C ILE A 59 -8.28 6.64 -19.09
N LYS A 60 -8.73 7.85 -18.75
CA LYS A 60 -8.78 8.98 -19.71
C LYS A 60 -7.39 9.43 -20.13
N LYS A 61 -6.36 9.13 -19.34
CA LYS A 61 -4.96 9.45 -19.63
C LYS A 61 -4.32 8.49 -20.63
N ASP A 62 -4.93 7.33 -20.85
CA ASP A 62 -4.37 6.29 -21.71
C ASP A 62 -4.68 6.55 -23.20
N ASP A 63 -5.83 7.16 -23.52
CA ASP A 63 -6.22 7.49 -24.89
C ASP A 63 -5.71 8.88 -25.31
N PRO A 64 -4.76 8.98 -26.26
CA PRO A 64 -4.24 10.25 -26.76
C PRO A 64 -5.32 11.17 -27.34
N LEU A 65 -6.39 10.61 -27.92
CA LEU A 65 -7.48 11.40 -28.52
C LEU A 65 -8.35 12.07 -27.45
N VAL A 66 -8.60 11.39 -26.33
CA VAL A 66 -9.34 11.95 -25.19
C VAL A 66 -8.52 13.05 -24.53
N MET A 67 -7.23 12.81 -24.28
CA MET A 67 -6.32 13.81 -23.72
C MET A 67 -6.20 15.05 -24.61
N ALA A 68 -6.02 14.86 -25.92
CA ALA A 68 -5.93 15.96 -26.88
C ALA A 68 -7.22 16.78 -26.94
N ARG A 69 -8.39 16.13 -26.87
CA ARG A 69 -9.70 16.81 -26.87
C ARG A 69 -9.87 17.70 -25.64
N GLN A 70 -9.58 17.19 -24.45
CA GLN A 70 -9.67 17.97 -23.20
C GLN A 70 -8.73 19.17 -23.21
N GLU A 71 -7.50 18.99 -23.72
CA GLU A 71 -6.55 20.07 -23.85
C GLU A 71 -7.00 21.12 -24.88
N GLN A 72 -7.56 20.69 -26.01
CA GLN A 72 -8.09 21.59 -27.03
C GLN A 72 -9.27 22.42 -26.51
N GLU A 73 -10.18 21.81 -25.75
CA GLU A 73 -11.29 22.52 -25.08
C GLU A 73 -10.77 23.54 -24.07
N ARG A 74 -9.75 23.17 -23.27
CA ARG A 74 -9.09 24.07 -22.31
C ARG A 74 -8.47 25.27 -23.01
N LEU A 75 -7.76 25.05 -24.11
CA LEU A 75 -7.12 26.11 -24.92
C LEU A 75 -8.17 27.02 -25.57
N SER A 76 -9.22 26.46 -26.17
CA SER A 76 -10.32 27.22 -26.79
C SER A 76 -11.03 28.13 -25.78
N LYS A 77 -11.35 27.61 -24.58
CA LYS A 77 -11.93 28.42 -23.49
C LYS A 77 -11.01 29.56 -23.05
N LEU A 78 -9.72 29.27 -22.94
CA LEU A 78 -8.71 30.27 -22.55
C LEU A 78 -8.57 31.36 -23.62
N GLU A 79 -8.61 31.00 -24.90
CA GLU A 79 -8.60 31.96 -26.01
C GLU A 79 -9.85 32.84 -26.00
N MET A 80 -11.04 32.26 -25.80
CA MET A 80 -12.29 33.02 -25.69
C MET A 80 -12.23 34.06 -24.55
N LEU A 81 -11.67 33.69 -23.39
CA LEU A 81 -11.47 34.61 -22.27
C LEU A 81 -10.48 35.73 -22.60
N LYS A 82 -9.39 35.42 -23.31
CA LYS A 82 -8.42 36.43 -23.78
C LYS A 82 -9.07 37.43 -24.73
N ARG A 83 -9.90 36.97 -25.68
CA ARG A 83 -10.63 37.85 -26.62
C ARG A 83 -11.54 38.86 -25.92
N ARG A 84 -12.09 38.51 -24.76
CA ARG A 84 -12.95 39.38 -23.93
C ARG A 84 -12.18 40.23 -22.91
N GLY A 85 -10.85 40.14 -22.86
CA GLY A 85 -10.04 40.79 -21.83
C GLY A 85 -10.25 40.23 -20.41
N LYS A 86 -10.76 39.00 -20.30
CA LYS A 86 -11.01 38.29 -19.02
C LYS A 86 -10.04 37.14 -18.79
N GLY A 87 -8.98 37.05 -19.59
CA GLY A 87 -7.90 36.07 -19.39
C GLY A 87 -7.14 36.33 -18.09
N PRO A 88 -6.56 35.29 -17.48
CA PRO A 88 -5.72 35.46 -16.30
C PRO A 88 -4.51 36.35 -16.63
N PRO A 89 -4.11 37.29 -15.75
CA PRO A 89 -2.93 38.11 -15.95
C PRO A 89 -1.66 37.25 -15.89
N LYS A 90 -0.54 37.79 -16.39
CA LYS A 90 0.77 37.15 -16.23
C LYS A 90 1.05 36.95 -14.73
N LYS A 91 1.59 35.78 -14.38
CA LYS A 91 2.00 35.46 -12.99
C LYS A 91 2.87 36.60 -12.45
N GLY A 92 2.50 37.14 -11.28
CA GLY A 92 3.17 38.28 -10.65
C GLY A 92 2.66 39.68 -11.06
N GLN A 93 1.84 39.81 -12.10
CA GLN A 93 1.29 41.08 -12.58
C GLN A 93 -0.22 41.21 -12.29
N GLY A 94 -0.67 40.62 -11.18
CA GLY A 94 -2.05 40.72 -10.75
C GLY A 94 -2.42 42.16 -10.38
N ARG A 95 -3.73 42.44 -10.28
CA ARG A 95 -4.27 43.77 -9.90
C ARG A 95 -3.62 44.37 -8.64
N ARG A 96 -3.19 43.53 -7.69
CA ARG A 96 -2.50 43.96 -6.46
C ARG A 96 -1.03 44.35 -6.68
N ALA A 97 -0.33 43.69 -7.61
CA ALA A 97 1.07 44.03 -7.92
C ALA A 97 1.17 45.38 -8.62
N ALA A 98 0.24 45.70 -9.52
CA ALA A 98 0.17 47.00 -10.17
C ALA A 98 -0.07 48.17 -9.18
N LYS A 99 -0.73 47.91 -8.04
CA LYS A 99 -0.97 48.92 -6.99
C LYS A 99 0.26 49.22 -6.13
N ARG A 100 1.33 48.44 -6.22
CA ARG A 100 2.54 48.64 -5.40
C ARG A 100 3.50 49.68 -5.99
N ASN A 101 3.29 50.06 -7.25
CA ASN A 101 4.11 51.03 -7.99
C ASN A 101 3.44 52.41 -8.10
N LYS A 102 2.39 52.69 -7.32
CA LYS A 102 1.67 53.97 -7.32
C LYS A 102 1.48 54.42 -5.87
#